data_AF-A0A7V0QZM8-F1
#
_entry.id   AF-A0A7V0QZM8-F1
#
_cell.length_a   1.000
_cell.length_b   1.000
_cell.length_c   1.000
_cell.angle_alpha   90.00
_cell.angle_beta   90.00
_cell.angle_gamma   90.00
#
_symmetry.space_group_name_H-M   'P 1'
#
loop_
_entity.id
_entity.type
_entity.pdbx_description
1 polymer ?
#
loop_
_entity_poly.entity_id
_entity_poly.type
_entity_poly.pdbx_seq_one_letter_code
_entity_poly.pdbx_strand_id
1 'polypeptide(L)'
;MKRVILVTIISLLVFSCSTPGKYPPPIENQALDEMESFREYFLEGRLCDAKIALDQAIDLFAKIDNICSISDAYIQRYLFLAYVDASEEKVLDKAEKFADVGRCTGQKKKIDDLRSGAGDVIEPGNAPNDIYRSVMQRKAAIRTKNRKYIDNALKIDRSHGWTMFVIRDYAILRLLTTDEKEKDMISKRMNFLQAYIQKCE
;
A
#
# COMPACT_ATOMS: atom_id res chain seq x y z
N MET A 1 -1.06 -1.37 67.27
CA MET A 1 -0.89 -0.44 66.12
C MET A 1 0.37 -0.73 65.29
N LYS A 2 1.58 -0.89 65.86
CA LYS A 2 2.81 -1.17 65.08
C LYS A 2 2.77 -2.41 64.18
N ARG A 3 2.04 -3.47 64.56
CA ARG A 3 1.88 -4.70 63.75
C ARG A 3 0.97 -4.53 62.53
N VAL A 4 0.02 -3.59 62.57
CA VAL A 4 -0.90 -3.34 61.43
C VAL A 4 -0.15 -2.59 60.32
N ILE A 5 0.67 -1.60 60.68
CA ILE A 5 1.46 -0.80 59.74
C ILE A 5 2.46 -1.67 58.96
N LEU A 6 3.08 -2.66 59.60
CA LEU A 6 4.05 -3.54 58.95
C LEU A 6 3.41 -4.43 57.87
N VAL A 7 2.18 -4.90 58.11
CA VAL A 7 1.44 -5.74 57.15
C VAL A 7 0.97 -4.92 55.95
N THR A 8 0.60 -3.66 56.14
CA THR A 8 0.18 -2.78 55.04
C THR A 8 1.36 -2.42 54.12
N ILE A 9 2.56 -2.17 54.68
CA ILE A 9 3.77 -1.87 53.89
C ILE A 9 4.23 -3.09 53.07
N ILE A 10 4.16 -4.29 53.65
CA ILE A 10 4.52 -5.53 52.92
C ILE A 10 3.52 -5.79 51.78
N SER A 11 2.21 -5.57 52.00
CA SER A 11 1.18 -5.74 50.96
C SER A 11 1.36 -4.78 49.76
N LEU A 12 1.78 -3.53 50.01
CA LEU A 12 2.07 -2.55 48.96
C LEU A 12 3.31 -2.90 48.13
N LEU A 13 4.28 -3.63 48.70
CA LEU A 13 5.49 -4.04 47.97
C LEU A 13 5.26 -5.26 47.06
N VAL A 14 4.26 -6.11 47.35
CA VAL A 14 3.98 -7.30 46.50
C VAL A 14 3.16 -6.97 45.24
N PHE A 15 2.50 -5.81 45.18
CA PHE A 15 1.76 -5.36 43.99
C PHE A 15 2.63 -4.64 42.93
N SER A 16 3.93 -4.46 43.17
CA SER A 16 4.85 -3.85 42.18
C SER A 16 5.52 -4.86 41.24
N CYS A 17 5.12 -6.13 41.25
CA CYS A 17 5.64 -7.12 40.32
C CYS A 17 4.93 -7.07 38.95
N SER A 18 5.68 -6.54 37.98
CA SER A 18 5.71 -6.95 36.57
C SER A 18 4.38 -6.89 35.81
N THR A 19 4.01 -5.70 35.33
CA THR A 19 3.50 -5.66 33.96
C THR A 19 4.67 -6.08 33.06
N PRO A 20 4.59 -7.19 32.31
CA PRO A 20 5.62 -7.50 31.33
C PRO A 20 5.66 -6.34 30.34
N GLY A 21 6.69 -5.50 30.45
CA GLY A 21 6.93 -4.44 29.49
C GLY A 21 7.04 -5.12 28.14
N LYS A 22 6.06 -4.88 27.26
CA LYS A 22 6.16 -5.32 25.87
C LYS A 22 7.42 -4.64 25.33
N TYR A 23 8.48 -5.40 25.11
CA TYR A 23 9.65 -4.89 24.41
C TYR A 23 9.16 -4.26 23.11
N PRO A 24 9.75 -3.11 22.70
CA PRO A 24 9.41 -2.56 21.40
C PRO A 24 9.64 -3.66 20.35
N PRO A 25 8.74 -3.76 19.35
CA PRO A 25 8.91 -4.75 18.31
C PRO A 25 10.27 -4.55 17.62
N PRO A 26 10.87 -5.61 17.06
CA PRO A 26 12.07 -5.49 16.23
C PRO A 26 11.93 -4.36 15.21
N ILE A 27 13.01 -3.62 14.93
CA ILE A 27 13.01 -2.49 13.98
C ILE A 27 12.48 -2.93 12.60
N GLU A 28 12.79 -4.16 12.20
CA GLU A 28 12.27 -4.75 10.96
C GLU A 28 10.75 -4.84 10.94
N ASN A 29 10.12 -5.27 12.04
CA ASN A 29 8.65 -5.32 12.13
C ASN A 29 8.06 -3.91 12.04
N GLN A 30 8.67 -2.92 12.70
CA GLN A 30 8.23 -1.53 12.59
C GLN A 30 8.31 -1.05 11.14
N ALA A 31 9.39 -1.37 10.42
CA ALA A 31 9.53 -1.00 9.01
C ALA A 31 8.46 -1.64 8.12
N LEU A 32 8.09 -2.90 8.41
CA LEU A 32 7.02 -3.61 7.71
C LEU A 32 5.64 -3.01 8.01
N ASP A 33 5.38 -2.62 9.27
CA ASP A 33 4.16 -1.95 9.68
C ASP A 33 4.03 -0.57 8.98
N GLU A 34 5.14 0.17 8.83
CA GLU A 34 5.16 1.42 8.06
C GLU A 34 4.93 1.18 6.56
N MET A 35 5.45 0.09 6.00
CA MET A 35 5.14 -0.30 4.62
C MET A 35 3.68 -0.68 4.43
N GLU A 36 3.03 -1.29 5.43
CA GLU A 36 1.59 -1.54 5.41
C GLU A 36 0.80 -0.24 5.45
N SER A 37 1.17 0.66 6.37
CA SER A 37 0.59 2.00 6.48
C SER A 37 0.73 2.80 5.18
N PHE A 38 1.88 2.72 4.51
CA PHE A 38 2.08 3.30 3.18
C PHE A 38 1.03 2.80 2.18
N ARG A 39 0.80 1.49 2.11
CA ARG A 39 -0.17 0.90 1.17
C ARG A 39 -1.58 1.37 1.46
N GLU A 40 -1.99 1.35 2.73
CA GLU A 40 -3.31 1.78 3.15
C GLU A 40 -3.54 3.25 2.84
N TYR A 41 -2.66 4.14 3.31
CA TYR A 41 -2.76 5.57 3.06
C TYR A 41 -2.74 5.91 1.58
N PHE A 42 -1.90 5.22 0.78
CA PHE A 42 -1.89 5.42 -0.67
C PHE A 42 -3.24 5.06 -1.27
N LEU A 43 -3.79 3.88 -0.94
CA LEU A 43 -5.05 3.41 -1.48
C LEU A 43 -6.24 4.30 -1.08
N GLU A 44 -6.24 4.80 0.15
CA GLU A 44 -7.24 5.74 0.68
C GLU A 44 -7.19 7.13 0.02
N GLY A 45 -6.10 7.46 -0.67
CA GLY A 45 -5.88 8.80 -1.27
C GLY A 45 -5.22 9.81 -0.32
N ARG A 46 -4.69 9.34 0.81
CA ARG A 46 -3.91 10.14 1.78
C ARG A 46 -2.43 10.16 1.39
N LEU A 47 -2.13 10.81 0.27
CA LEU A 47 -0.81 10.67 -0.38
C LEU A 47 0.34 11.22 0.47
N CYS A 48 0.09 12.18 1.36
CA CYS A 48 1.12 12.66 2.28
C CYS A 48 1.44 11.72 3.41
N ASP A 49 0.41 11.16 4.04
CA ASP A 49 0.61 10.17 5.08
C ASP A 49 1.31 8.94 4.47
N ALA A 50 0.91 8.55 3.26
CA ALA A 50 1.58 7.48 2.52
C ALA A 50 3.07 7.80 2.29
N LYS A 51 3.39 9.02 1.82
CA LYS A 51 4.77 9.43 1.62
C LYS A 51 5.58 9.39 2.92
N ILE A 52 5.01 9.90 4.02
CA ILE A 52 5.66 9.91 5.34
C ILE A 52 5.94 8.48 5.81
N ALA A 53 4.95 7.59 5.73
CA ALA A 53 5.09 6.18 6.12
C ALA A 53 6.17 5.46 5.28
N LEU A 54 6.20 5.72 3.96
CA LEU A 54 7.25 5.16 3.10
C LEU A 54 8.65 5.66 3.49
N ASP A 55 8.80 6.95 3.71
CA ASP A 55 10.09 7.53 4.12
C ASP A 55 10.54 6.95 5.48
N GLN A 56 9.60 6.78 6.43
CA GLN A 56 9.85 6.16 7.73
C GLN A 56 10.27 4.68 7.60
N ALA A 57 9.60 3.91 6.75
CA ALA A 57 9.97 2.53 6.45
C ALA A 57 11.40 2.44 5.89
N ILE A 58 11.74 3.30 4.94
CA ILE A 58 13.08 3.37 4.34
C ILE A 58 14.14 3.69 5.40
N ASP A 59 13.88 4.66 6.27
CA ASP A 59 14.77 5.03 7.37
C ASP A 59 14.99 3.88 8.35
N LEU A 60 13.93 3.14 8.68
CA LEU A 60 14.00 1.97 9.56
C LEU A 60 14.79 0.82 8.92
N PHE A 61 14.56 0.51 7.65
CA PHE A 61 15.36 -0.49 6.92
C PHE A 61 16.84 -0.08 6.82
N ALA A 62 17.12 1.21 6.62
CA ALA A 62 18.49 1.72 6.57
C ALA A 62 19.22 1.55 7.91
N LYS A 63 18.54 1.74 9.06
CA LYS A 63 19.12 1.56 10.40
C LYS A 63 19.62 0.14 10.68
N ILE A 64 19.09 -0.87 9.98
CA ILE A 64 19.47 -2.28 10.13
C ILE A 64 20.20 -2.82 8.90
N ASP A 65 20.66 -1.95 7.99
CA ASP A 65 21.36 -2.30 6.75
C ASP A 65 20.56 -3.26 5.82
N ASN A 66 19.23 -3.20 5.87
CA ASN A 66 18.37 -4.03 5.02
C ASN A 66 18.10 -3.35 3.66
N ILE A 67 19.17 -3.23 2.86
CA ILE A 67 19.18 -2.51 1.58
C ILE A 67 18.19 -3.12 0.55
N CYS A 68 18.01 -4.43 0.55
CA CYS A 68 17.08 -5.09 -0.37
C CYS A 68 15.61 -4.76 -0.07
N SER A 69 15.25 -4.54 1.19
CA SER A 69 13.92 -4.05 1.57
C SER A 69 13.69 -2.59 1.16
N ILE A 70 14.73 -1.74 1.20
CA ILE A 70 14.64 -0.37 0.65
C ILE A 70 14.36 -0.42 -0.86
N SER A 71 15.05 -1.29 -1.60
CA SER A 71 14.77 -1.51 -3.02
C SER A 71 13.32 -1.96 -3.25
N ASP A 72 12.85 -2.95 -2.48
CA ASP A 72 11.47 -3.45 -2.59
C ASP A 72 10.42 -2.38 -2.25
N ALA A 73 10.69 -1.50 -1.27
CA ALA A 73 9.81 -0.37 -0.93
C ALA A 73 9.63 0.59 -2.12
N TYR A 74 10.69 0.89 -2.87
CA TYR A 74 10.58 1.68 -4.10
C TYR A 74 9.86 0.93 -5.24
N ILE A 75 10.06 -0.38 -5.37
CA ILE A 75 9.29 -1.21 -6.33
C ILE A 75 7.80 -1.14 -6.00
N GLN A 76 7.43 -1.28 -4.73
CA GLN A 76 6.03 -1.16 -4.29
C GLN A 76 5.48 0.22 -4.64
N ARG A 77 6.21 1.30 -4.32
CA ARG A 77 5.78 2.66 -4.72
C ARG A 77 5.53 2.78 -6.21
N TYR A 78 6.44 2.27 -7.04
CA TYR A 78 6.27 2.28 -8.50
C TYR A 78 5.00 1.52 -8.93
N LEU A 79 4.76 0.33 -8.38
CA LEU A 79 3.56 -0.47 -8.70
C LEU A 79 2.26 0.28 -8.37
N PHE A 80 2.18 0.90 -7.18
CA PHE A 80 1.01 1.66 -6.77
C PHE A 80 0.77 2.88 -7.68
N LEU A 81 1.83 3.60 -8.04
CA LEU A 81 1.77 4.69 -9.01
C LEU A 81 1.33 4.20 -10.40
N ALA A 82 1.86 3.06 -10.87
CA ALA A 82 1.50 2.47 -12.15
C ALA A 82 0.02 2.04 -12.20
N TYR A 83 -0.54 1.53 -11.09
CA TYR A 83 -1.95 1.16 -11.03
C TYR A 83 -2.91 2.34 -11.21
N VAL A 84 -2.46 3.57 -10.96
CA VAL A 84 -3.25 4.79 -11.11
C VAL A 84 -2.77 5.68 -12.28
N ASP A 85 -2.03 5.11 -13.23
CA ASP A 85 -1.44 5.81 -14.39
C ASP A 85 -0.56 7.02 -14.02
N ALA A 86 0.12 6.94 -12.88
CA ALA A 86 1.04 7.97 -12.39
C ALA A 86 2.49 7.45 -12.26
N SER A 87 2.86 6.42 -13.04
CA SER A 87 4.18 5.80 -12.94
C SER A 87 5.31 6.79 -13.23
N GLU A 88 6.29 6.82 -12.34
CA GLU A 88 7.50 7.64 -12.44
C GLU A 88 8.72 6.73 -12.59
N GLU A 89 9.34 6.68 -13.78
CA GLU A 89 10.52 5.80 -14.04
C GLU A 89 11.66 6.05 -13.04
N LYS A 90 11.81 7.31 -12.60
CA LYS A 90 12.79 7.69 -11.55
C LYS A 90 12.63 6.92 -10.24
N VAL A 91 11.44 6.39 -9.95
CA VAL A 91 11.19 5.55 -8.77
C VAL A 91 11.82 4.16 -8.97
N LEU A 92 11.74 3.58 -10.17
CA LEU A 92 12.44 2.34 -10.50
C LEU A 92 13.95 2.53 -10.52
N ASP A 93 14.46 3.66 -11.03
CA ASP A 93 15.90 3.95 -10.99
C ASP A 93 16.45 3.97 -9.56
N LYS A 94 15.66 4.49 -8.60
CA LYS A 94 16.01 4.42 -7.17
C LYS A 94 16.00 2.98 -6.68
N ALA A 95 14.97 2.20 -7.00
CA ALA A 95 14.91 0.79 -6.62
C ALA A 95 16.11 0.00 -7.14
N GLU A 96 16.49 0.23 -8.40
CA GLU A 96 17.64 -0.39 -9.07
C GLU A 96 18.95 -0.01 -8.39
N LYS A 97 19.15 1.28 -8.09
CA LYS A 97 20.33 1.74 -7.35
C LYS A 97 20.49 1.01 -6.01
N PHE A 98 19.43 0.85 -5.23
CA PHE A 98 19.51 0.09 -3.98
C PHE A 98 19.72 -1.41 -4.22
N ALA A 99 19.09 -1.99 -5.25
CA ALA A 99 19.30 -3.39 -5.61
C ALA A 99 20.76 -3.68 -6.03
N ASP A 100 21.41 -2.74 -6.72
CA ASP A 100 22.82 -2.81 -7.09
C ASP A 100 23.72 -2.80 -5.86
N VAL A 101 23.52 -1.82 -4.96
CA VAL A 101 24.32 -1.68 -3.74
C VAL A 101 24.17 -2.91 -2.84
N GLY A 102 22.94 -3.39 -2.64
CA GLY A 102 22.64 -4.56 -1.80
C GLY A 102 22.83 -5.91 -2.50
N ARG A 103 23.21 -5.93 -3.78
CA ARG A 103 23.32 -7.15 -4.61
C ARG A 103 22.03 -8.00 -4.61
N CYS A 104 20.89 -7.33 -4.64
CA CYS A 104 19.56 -7.91 -4.49
C CYS A 104 19.04 -8.51 -5.80
N THR A 105 19.46 -9.73 -6.13
CA THR A 105 19.14 -10.38 -7.42
C THR A 105 17.64 -10.53 -7.67
N GLY A 106 16.85 -10.80 -6.61
CA GLY A 106 15.39 -10.89 -6.71
C GLY A 106 14.74 -9.58 -7.12
N GLN A 107 15.15 -8.47 -6.51
CA GLN A 107 14.66 -7.13 -6.83
C GLN A 107 15.09 -6.68 -8.22
N LYS A 108 16.33 -6.98 -8.64
CA LYS A 108 16.79 -6.70 -10.02
C LYS A 108 15.89 -7.36 -11.06
N LYS A 109 15.62 -8.66 -10.90
CA LYS A 109 14.71 -9.38 -11.78
C LYS A 109 13.32 -8.73 -11.83
N LYS A 110 12.74 -8.40 -10.67
CA LYS A 110 11.44 -7.69 -10.62
C LYS A 110 11.48 -6.37 -11.40
N ILE A 111 12.55 -5.59 -11.29
CA ILE A 111 12.70 -4.31 -11.99
C ILE A 111 12.79 -4.54 -13.51
N ASP A 112 13.57 -5.53 -13.96
CA ASP A 112 13.68 -5.89 -15.38
C ASP A 112 12.33 -6.36 -15.95
N ASP A 113 11.60 -7.20 -15.21
CA ASP A 113 10.26 -7.66 -15.56
C ASP A 113 9.27 -6.48 -15.69
N LEU A 114 9.36 -5.51 -14.78
CA LEU A 114 8.51 -4.30 -14.82
C LEU A 114 8.84 -3.38 -16.00
N ARG A 115 10.13 -3.18 -16.32
CA ARG A 115 10.56 -2.36 -17.46
C ARG A 115 10.24 -2.99 -18.81
N SER A 116 10.36 -4.31 -18.91
CA SER A 116 9.99 -5.05 -20.12
C SER A 116 8.48 -5.22 -20.30
N GLY A 117 7.68 -4.88 -19.28
CA GLY A 117 6.24 -5.15 -19.25
C GLY A 117 5.90 -6.64 -19.13
N ALA A 118 6.89 -7.49 -18.80
CA ALA A 118 6.74 -8.92 -18.56
C ALA A 118 6.13 -9.16 -17.17
N GLY A 119 4.93 -8.64 -16.93
CA GLY A 119 4.15 -9.00 -15.75
C GLY A 119 3.44 -10.33 -15.96
N ASP A 120 3.62 -11.28 -15.04
CA ASP A 120 2.88 -12.55 -15.04
C ASP A 120 1.37 -12.31 -15.21
N VAL A 121 0.78 -12.96 -16.22
CA VAL A 121 -0.67 -12.98 -16.44
C VAL A 121 -1.26 -14.02 -15.48
N ILE A 122 -1.40 -13.70 -14.19
CA ILE A 122 -2.12 -14.61 -13.27
C ILE A 122 -3.62 -14.44 -13.49
N GLU A 123 -4.36 -15.53 -13.62
CA GLU A 123 -5.82 -15.44 -13.77
C GLU A 123 -6.51 -14.86 -12.51
N PRO A 124 -7.58 -14.05 -12.65
CA PRO A 124 -8.24 -13.36 -11.53
C PRO A 124 -8.75 -14.27 -10.39
N GLY A 125 -8.99 -15.56 -10.65
CA GLY A 125 -9.56 -16.51 -9.69
C GLY A 125 -8.59 -17.00 -8.60
N ASN A 126 -7.27 -16.93 -8.86
CA ASN A 126 -6.23 -17.42 -7.94
C ASN A 126 -5.48 -16.27 -7.25
N ALA A 127 -6.12 -15.11 -7.15
CA ALA A 127 -5.55 -13.92 -6.56
C ALA A 127 -5.24 -14.13 -5.07
N PRO A 128 -3.98 -13.90 -4.61
CA PRO A 128 -3.58 -14.14 -3.23
C PRO A 128 -4.23 -13.17 -2.23
N ASN A 129 -4.67 -12.00 -2.68
CA ASN A 129 -5.35 -11.00 -1.85
C ASN A 129 -6.31 -10.13 -2.67
N ASP A 130 -7.10 -9.29 -2.00
CA ASP A 130 -8.11 -8.45 -2.62
C ASP A 130 -7.54 -7.33 -3.50
N ILE A 131 -6.37 -6.77 -3.15
CA ILE A 131 -5.65 -5.79 -3.99
C ILE A 131 -5.35 -6.44 -5.35
N TYR A 132 -4.75 -7.63 -5.32
CA TYR A 132 -4.40 -8.38 -6.51
C TYR A 132 -5.64 -8.73 -7.33
N ARG A 133 -6.69 -9.21 -6.66
CA ARG A 133 -7.97 -9.54 -7.31
C ARG A 133 -8.52 -8.32 -8.04
N SER A 134 -8.54 -7.17 -7.40
CA SER A 134 -9.04 -5.93 -7.99
C SER A 134 -8.20 -5.47 -9.19
N VAL A 135 -6.87 -5.47 -9.08
CA VAL A 135 -5.96 -5.18 -10.19
C VAL A 135 -6.19 -6.11 -11.39
N MET A 136 -6.37 -7.41 -11.13
CA MET A 136 -6.62 -8.38 -12.19
C MET A 136 -7.98 -8.18 -12.88
N GLN A 137 -9.01 -7.82 -12.12
CA GLN A 137 -10.32 -7.46 -12.68
C GLN A 137 -10.19 -6.24 -13.62
N ARG A 138 -9.43 -5.20 -13.25
CA ARG A 138 -9.16 -4.05 -14.15
C ARG A 138 -8.43 -4.46 -15.42
N LYS A 139 -7.35 -5.25 -15.30
CA LYS A 139 -6.60 -5.75 -16.46
C LYS A 139 -7.51 -6.54 -17.41
N ALA A 140 -8.37 -7.40 -16.85
CA ALA A 140 -9.35 -8.14 -17.63
C ALA A 140 -10.39 -7.22 -18.31
N ALA A 141 -10.89 -6.20 -17.60
CA ALA A 141 -11.82 -5.21 -18.15
C ALA A 141 -11.20 -4.46 -19.35
N ILE A 142 -9.96 -3.99 -19.22
CA ILE A 142 -9.25 -3.26 -20.29
C ILE A 142 -9.05 -4.15 -21.52
N ARG A 143 -8.61 -5.40 -21.32
CA ARG A 143 -8.32 -6.36 -22.38
C ARG A 143 -9.58 -6.80 -23.14
N THR A 144 -10.62 -7.14 -22.39
CA THR A 144 -11.86 -7.73 -22.96
C THR A 144 -12.92 -6.69 -23.30
N LYS A 145 -12.72 -5.43 -22.89
CA LYS A 145 -13.72 -4.35 -22.92
C LYS A 145 -15.02 -4.72 -22.23
N ASN A 146 -14.98 -5.64 -21.26
CA ASN A 146 -16.17 -6.11 -20.54
C ASN A 146 -16.34 -5.36 -19.22
N ARG A 147 -17.44 -4.60 -19.14
CA ARG A 147 -17.85 -3.80 -17.97
C ARG A 147 -18.01 -4.63 -16.69
N LYS A 148 -18.42 -5.90 -16.78
CA LYS A 148 -18.63 -6.74 -15.59
C LYS A 148 -17.38 -6.87 -14.72
N TYR A 149 -16.20 -6.91 -15.35
CA TYR A 149 -14.94 -6.98 -14.60
C TYR A 149 -14.68 -5.67 -13.83
N ILE A 150 -14.96 -4.51 -14.42
CA ILE A 150 -14.76 -3.24 -13.71
C ILE A 150 -15.77 -3.05 -12.58
N ASP A 151 -17.01 -3.53 -12.74
CA ASP A 151 -18.00 -3.51 -11.67
C ASP A 151 -17.58 -4.39 -10.46
N ASN A 152 -16.90 -5.51 -10.72
CA ASN A 152 -16.33 -6.35 -9.67
C ASN A 152 -15.15 -5.66 -8.95
N ALA A 153 -14.25 -5.02 -9.69
CA ALA A 153 -13.16 -4.22 -9.12
C ALA A 153 -13.71 -3.12 -8.20
N LEU A 154 -14.68 -2.35 -8.70
CA LEU A 154 -15.35 -1.28 -7.95
C LEU A 154 -15.98 -1.78 -6.65
N LYS A 155 -16.57 -2.98 -6.67
CA LYS A 155 -17.17 -3.57 -5.48
C LYS A 155 -16.11 -3.86 -4.41
N ILE A 156 -14.98 -4.45 -4.81
CA ILE A 156 -13.85 -4.75 -3.91
C ILE A 156 -13.28 -3.44 -3.36
N ASP A 157 -12.98 -2.49 -4.24
CA ASP A 157 -12.30 -1.25 -3.85
C ASP A 157 -13.15 -0.38 -2.93
N ARG A 158 -14.48 -0.32 -3.18
CA ARG A 158 -15.41 0.41 -2.30
C ARG A 158 -15.57 -0.25 -0.94
N SER A 159 -15.55 -1.57 -0.84
CA SER A 159 -15.67 -2.23 0.48
C SER A 159 -14.47 -2.00 1.38
N HIS A 160 -13.31 -1.68 0.79
CA HIS A 160 -12.07 -1.38 1.51
C HIS A 160 -11.75 0.11 1.60
N GLY A 161 -12.57 1.01 1.03
CA GLY A 161 -12.28 2.44 1.04
C GLY A 161 -11.09 2.87 0.19
N TRP A 162 -10.71 2.09 -0.83
CA TRP A 162 -9.56 2.37 -1.69
C TRP A 162 -9.87 3.43 -2.75
N THR A 163 -10.04 4.68 -2.31
CA THR A 163 -10.41 5.84 -3.14
C THR A 163 -9.59 5.95 -4.42
N MET A 164 -8.26 5.76 -4.36
CA MET A 164 -7.38 5.86 -5.53
C MET A 164 -7.75 4.83 -6.61
N PHE A 165 -8.07 3.62 -6.19
CA PHE A 165 -8.49 2.55 -7.07
C PHE A 165 -9.92 2.75 -7.58
N VAL A 166 -10.84 3.25 -6.75
CA VAL A 166 -12.20 3.62 -7.19
C VAL A 166 -12.16 4.69 -8.28
N ILE A 167 -11.30 5.71 -8.14
CA ILE A 167 -11.12 6.74 -9.17
C ILE A 167 -10.60 6.13 -10.47
N ARG A 168 -9.61 5.23 -10.36
CA ARG A 168 -9.07 4.52 -11.53
C ARG A 168 -10.14 3.69 -12.22
N ASP A 169 -10.97 2.99 -11.46
CA ASP A 169 -12.04 2.18 -12.00
C ASP A 169 -13.10 3.01 -12.72
N TYR A 170 -13.46 4.16 -12.17
CA TYR A 170 -14.35 5.09 -12.86
C TYR A 170 -13.73 5.62 -14.16
N ALA A 171 -12.42 5.88 -14.20
CA ALA A 171 -11.74 6.26 -15.44
C ALA A 171 -11.89 5.16 -16.51
N ILE A 172 -11.66 3.90 -16.15
CA ILE A 172 -11.84 2.74 -17.05
C ILE A 172 -13.32 2.60 -17.45
N LEU A 173 -14.24 2.68 -16.50
CA LEU A 173 -15.67 2.57 -16.77
C LEU A 173 -16.13 3.64 -17.76
N ARG A 174 -15.67 4.89 -17.59
CA ARG A 174 -15.95 5.99 -18.53
C ARG A 174 -15.45 5.69 -19.95
N LEU A 175 -14.29 5.03 -20.09
CA LEU A 175 -13.76 4.61 -21.39
C LEU A 175 -14.58 3.50 -22.05
N LEU A 176 -15.24 2.66 -21.24
CA LEU A 176 -16.08 1.55 -21.72
C LEU A 176 -17.55 1.95 -21.96
N THR A 177 -18.02 3.01 -21.33
CA THR A 177 -19.37 3.54 -21.51
C THR A 177 -19.52 4.26 -22.84
N THR A 178 -20.62 4.03 -23.55
CA THR A 178 -20.97 4.75 -24.79
C THR A 178 -21.94 5.90 -24.56
N ASP A 179 -22.85 5.78 -23.59
CA ASP A 179 -23.84 6.81 -23.27
C ASP A 179 -23.19 8.06 -22.65
N GLU A 180 -23.39 9.22 -23.28
CA GLU A 180 -22.75 10.47 -22.87
C GLU A 180 -23.28 10.99 -21.52
N LYS A 181 -24.55 10.73 -21.19
CA LYS A 181 -25.10 11.12 -19.87
C LYS A 181 -24.45 10.31 -18.76
N GLU A 182 -24.28 9.01 -18.95
CA GLU A 182 -23.57 8.14 -18.01
C GLU A 182 -22.10 8.55 -17.87
N LYS A 183 -21.40 8.88 -18.97
CA LYS A 183 -20.03 9.42 -18.91
C LYS A 183 -19.92 10.71 -18.09
N ASP A 184 -20.87 11.63 -18.26
CA ASP A 184 -20.93 12.87 -17.47
C ASP A 184 -21.12 12.56 -15.97
N MET A 185 -22.04 11.65 -15.64
CA MET A 185 -22.23 11.19 -14.26
C MET A 185 -20.98 10.55 -13.66
N ILE A 186 -20.28 9.70 -14.42
CA ILE A 186 -19.03 9.09 -13.98
C ILE A 186 -17.96 10.17 -13.74
N SER A 187 -17.85 11.14 -14.65
CA SER A 187 -16.90 12.25 -14.52
C SER A 187 -17.16 13.09 -13.28
N LYS A 188 -18.43 13.40 -12.99
CA LYS A 188 -18.83 14.12 -11.76
C LYS A 188 -18.43 13.35 -10.50
N ARG A 189 -18.62 12.02 -10.49
CA ARG A 189 -18.20 11.17 -9.36
C ARG A 189 -16.68 11.15 -9.20
N MET A 190 -15.93 11.04 -10.29
CA MET A 190 -14.46 11.12 -10.24
C MET A 190 -13.99 12.45 -9.67
N ASN A 191 -14.54 13.56 -10.16
CA ASN A 191 -14.19 14.90 -9.68
C ASN A 191 -14.51 15.06 -8.19
N PHE A 192 -15.65 14.53 -7.74
CA PHE A 192 -16.01 14.52 -6.33
C PHE A 192 -14.99 13.74 -5.49
N LEU A 193 -14.62 12.53 -5.89
CA LEU A 193 -13.63 11.71 -5.15
C LEU A 193 -12.23 12.34 -5.17
N GLN A 194 -11.82 12.94 -6.29
CA GLN A 194 -10.54 13.63 -6.41
C GLN A 194 -10.40 14.79 -5.42
N ALA A 195 -11.49 15.43 -5.04
CA ALA A 195 -11.49 16.50 -4.02
C ALA A 195 -11.11 15.99 -2.62
N TYR A 196 -11.20 14.68 -2.37
CA TYR A 196 -10.78 14.05 -1.09
C TYR A 196 -9.34 13.54 -1.11
N ILE A 197 -8.64 13.61 -2.23
CA ILE A 197 -7.23 13.23 -2.29
C ILE A 197 -6.39 14.30 -1.59
N GLN A 198 -5.70 13.91 -0.52
CA GLN A 198 -4.74 14.76 0.17
C GLN A 198 -3.40 14.68 -0.56
N LYS A 199 -3.06 15.72 -1.31
CA LYS A 199 -1.78 15.87 -2.01
C LYS A 199 -0.73 16.52 -1.10
N CYS A 200 0.53 16.30 -1.43
CA CYS A 200 1.63 17.03 -0.79
C CYS A 200 1.97 18.22 -1.65
N GLU A 201 1.92 19.40 -1.02
CA GLU A 201 2.41 20.65 -1.57
C GLU A 201 3.95 20.70 -1.50
#